data_AF-A0A258W862-F1
#
_entry.id   AF-A0A258W862-F1
#
_cell.length_a   1.000
_cell.length_b   1.000
_cell.length_c   1.000
_cell.angle_alpha   90.00
_cell.angle_beta   90.00
_cell.angle_gamma   90.00
#
_symmetry.space_group_name_H-M   'P 1'
#
loop_
_entity.id
_entity.type
_entity.pdbx_description
1 polymer ?
#
loop_
_entity_poly.entity_id
_entity_poly.type
_entity_poly.pdbx_seq_one_letter_code
_entity_poly.pdbx_strand_id
1 'polypeptide(L)'
;MTDLKLRIVLCLICTFVVSDNAAEADLQSGDIIFQTSGSNQLTAIMWASKSLYSHVGIVEIDGNKKYVIEAISKVSRTPLSKWIKRGRLGRRFEW
;
A
#
# COMPACT_ATOMS: atom_id res chain seq x y z
N MET A 1 -7.17 -27.24 -35.93
CA MET A 1 -6.59 -27.35 -34.55
C MET A 1 -5.69 -26.15 -34.19
N THR A 2 -5.81 -25.03 -34.92
CA THR A 2 -5.08 -23.77 -34.72
C THR A 2 -6.00 -22.67 -34.15
N ASP A 3 -7.29 -22.67 -34.53
CA ASP A 3 -8.27 -21.67 -34.07
C ASP A 3 -8.62 -21.77 -32.58
N LEU A 4 -8.73 -22.99 -32.03
CA LEU A 4 -9.04 -23.18 -30.62
C LEU A 4 -7.86 -22.76 -29.73
N LYS A 5 -6.62 -23.01 -30.18
CA LYS A 5 -5.41 -22.58 -29.48
C LYS A 5 -5.26 -21.06 -29.48
N LEU A 6 -5.57 -20.40 -30.60
CA LEU A 6 -5.54 -18.94 -30.71
C LEU A 6 -6.62 -18.27 -29.85
N ARG A 7 -7.83 -18.85 -29.78
CA ARG A 7 -8.91 -18.38 -28.90
C ARG A 7 -8.60 -18.54 -27.42
N ILE A 8 -7.96 -19.65 -27.02
CA ILE A 8 -7.54 -19.90 -25.64
C ILE A 8 -6.41 -18.93 -25.22
N VAL A 9 -5.43 -18.69 -26.09
CA VAL A 9 -4.36 -17.71 -25.82
C VAL A 9 -4.91 -16.28 -25.71
N LEU A 10 -5.87 -15.90 -26.56
CA LEU A 10 -6.52 -14.58 -26.47
C LEU A 10 -7.32 -14.41 -25.17
N CYS A 11 -7.99 -15.47 -24.70
CA CYS A 11 -8.78 -15.46 -23.46
C CYS A 11 -7.90 -15.39 -22.19
N LEU A 12 -6.71 -16.01 -22.23
CA LEU A 12 -5.72 -15.93 -21.15
C LEU A 12 -5.03 -14.56 -21.05
N ILE A 13 -4.87 -13.85 -22.17
CA ILE A 13 -4.32 -12.48 -22.18
C ILE A 13 -5.37 -11.48 -21.63
N CYS A 14 -6.66 -11.66 -21.95
CA CYS A 14 -7.73 -10.77 -21.46
C CYS A 14 -8.03 -10.91 -19.96
N THR A 15 -7.66 -12.02 -19.32
CA THR A 15 -7.90 -12.23 -17.88
C THR A 15 -6.81 -11.66 -16.97
N PHE A 16 -5.69 -11.18 -17.53
CA PHE A 16 -4.56 -10.66 -16.74
C PHE A 16 -4.57 -9.13 -16.53
N VAL A 17 -5.54 -8.41 -17.08
CA VAL A 17 -5.68 -6.96 -16.87
C VAL A 17 -6.76 -6.68 -15.83
N VAL A 18 -6.58 -7.21 -14.61
CA VAL A 18 -7.28 -6.67 -13.44
C VAL A 18 -6.47 -5.47 -12.96
N SER A 19 -6.81 -4.28 -13.45
CA SER A 19 -6.34 -3.05 -12.80
C SER A 19 -7.13 -2.90 -11.50
N ASP A 20 -6.47 -3.20 -10.39
CA ASP A 20 -6.98 -2.91 -9.05
C ASP A 20 -6.94 -1.38 -8.84
N ASN A 21 -7.85 -0.67 -9.50
CA ASN A 21 -8.21 0.69 -9.12
C ASN A 21 -9.08 0.58 -7.88
N ALA A 22 -8.49 0.15 -6.76
CA ALA A 22 -9.04 0.49 -5.46
C ALA A 22 -9.17 2.02 -5.50
N ALA A 23 -10.41 2.51 -5.54
CA ALA A 23 -10.69 3.93 -5.58
C ALA A 23 -9.82 4.57 -4.50
N GLU A 24 -8.88 5.43 -4.91
CA GLU A 24 -7.98 6.06 -3.96
C GLU A 24 -8.89 6.81 -3.00
N ALA A 25 -8.99 6.32 -1.76
CA ALA A 25 -9.87 6.93 -0.80
C ALA A 25 -9.56 8.42 -0.72
N ASP A 26 -10.61 9.21 -0.53
CA ASP A 26 -10.51 10.66 -0.45
C ASP A 26 -9.78 11.03 0.83
N LEU A 27 -8.45 10.93 0.76
CA LEU A 27 -7.55 11.22 1.86
C LEU A 27 -7.70 12.67 2.26
N GLN A 28 -7.60 12.90 3.56
CA GLN A 28 -7.55 14.23 4.15
C GLN A 28 -6.29 14.38 4.99
N SER A 29 -5.82 15.62 5.13
CA SER A 29 -4.77 15.93 6.09
C SER A 29 -5.25 15.58 7.49
N GLY A 30 -4.45 14.81 8.23
CA GLY A 30 -4.81 14.32 9.56
C GLY A 30 -5.21 12.85 9.60
N ASP A 31 -5.52 12.22 8.47
CA ASP A 31 -5.84 10.80 8.43
C ASP A 31 -4.67 9.97 9.00
N ILE A 32 -5.00 8.97 9.81
CA ILE A 32 -4.01 8.04 10.36
C ILE A 32 -3.93 6.84 9.43
N ILE A 33 -2.71 6.53 8.97
CA ILE A 33 -2.47 5.48 7.99
C ILE A 33 -1.58 4.38 8.58
N PHE A 34 -1.97 3.12 8.35
CA PHE A 34 -1.28 1.94 8.90
C PHE A 34 -0.71 1.04 7.80
N GLN A 35 0.44 0.42 8.10
CA GLN A 35 1.00 -0.63 7.25
C GLN A 35 1.70 -1.73 8.05
N THR A 36 1.84 -2.89 7.41
CA THR A 36 2.81 -3.92 7.80
C THR A 36 4.15 -3.55 7.18
N SER A 37 5.13 -3.09 7.99
CA SER A 37 6.43 -2.67 7.46
C SER A 37 7.27 -3.84 6.94
N GLY A 38 8.28 -3.57 6.12
CA GLY A 38 9.29 -4.57 5.72
C GLY A 38 10.52 -4.66 6.64
N SER A 39 10.47 -4.14 7.88
CA SER A 39 11.62 -4.08 8.79
C SER A 39 11.92 -5.42 9.50
N ASN A 40 13.15 -5.58 10.01
CA ASN A 40 13.55 -6.80 10.75
C ASN A 40 12.76 -6.97 12.05
N GLN A 41 12.38 -5.87 12.69
CA GLN A 41 11.60 -5.84 13.92
C GLN A 41 10.08 -6.04 13.72
N LEU A 42 9.61 -6.14 12.47
CA LEU A 42 8.20 -6.37 12.12
C LEU A 42 7.55 -7.45 12.99
N THR A 43 8.15 -8.63 13.01
CA THR A 43 7.61 -9.81 13.69
C THR A 43 7.41 -9.51 15.18
N ALA A 44 8.43 -8.98 15.86
CA ALA A 44 8.35 -8.67 17.28
C ALA A 44 7.19 -7.71 17.60
N ILE A 45 6.99 -6.65 16.80
CA ILE A 45 5.90 -5.68 16.99
C ILE A 45 4.54 -6.35 16.81
N MET A 46 4.36 -7.13 15.74
CA MET A 46 3.08 -7.82 15.47
C MET A 46 2.71 -8.80 16.58
N TRP A 47 3.67 -9.59 17.07
CA TRP A 47 3.43 -10.56 18.14
C TRP A 47 3.15 -9.88 19.48
N ALA A 48 3.90 -8.84 19.84
CA ALA A 48 3.71 -8.11 21.10
C ALA A 48 2.37 -7.34 21.13
N SER A 49 1.99 -6.73 20.01
CA SER A 49 0.75 -5.94 19.90
C SER A 49 -0.49 -6.77 19.52
N LYS A 50 -0.31 -8.03 19.10
CA LYS A 50 -1.35 -8.88 18.49
C LYS A 50 -2.04 -8.18 17.32
N SER A 51 -1.30 -7.39 16.54
CA SER A 51 -1.79 -6.62 15.40
C SER A 51 -1.05 -6.98 14.12
N LEU A 52 -1.72 -6.82 12.97
CA LEU A 52 -1.10 -6.93 11.66
C LEU A 52 -0.29 -5.68 11.28
N TYR A 53 -0.49 -4.57 11.99
CA TYR A 53 0.15 -3.30 11.71
C TYR A 53 1.40 -3.15 12.56
N SER A 54 2.48 -2.68 11.93
CA SER A 54 3.76 -2.50 12.60
C SER A 54 4.34 -1.10 12.41
N HIS A 55 3.66 -0.25 11.66
CA HIS A 55 4.06 1.12 11.39
C HIS A 55 2.84 1.98 11.11
N VAL A 56 2.95 3.25 11.47
CA VAL A 56 1.87 4.24 11.38
C VAL A 56 2.44 5.60 10.96
N GLY A 57 1.60 6.43 10.38
CA GLY A 57 1.89 7.85 10.15
C GLY A 57 0.63 8.68 10.04
N ILE A 58 0.80 9.98 9.80
CA ILE A 58 -0.30 10.92 9.58
C ILE A 58 -0.20 11.44 8.16
N VAL A 59 -1.33 11.44 7.44
CA VAL A 59 -1.43 11.97 6.09
C VAL A 59 -1.35 13.50 6.13
N GLU A 60 -0.61 14.07 5.19
CA GLU A 60 -0.55 15.50 4.95
C GLU A 60 -0.76 15.76 3.46
N ILE A 61 -1.72 16.62 3.14
CA ILE A 61 -2.02 17.10 1.80
C ILE A 61 -1.54 18.54 1.67
N ASP A 62 -0.65 18.75 0.72
CA ASP A 62 -0.02 20.03 0.40
C ASP A 62 -0.24 20.32 -1.08
N GLY A 63 -1.36 21.01 -1.37
CA GLY A 63 -1.91 21.14 -2.71
C GLY A 63 -2.24 19.77 -3.31
N ASN A 64 -1.69 19.47 -4.48
CA ASN A 64 -1.90 18.17 -5.15
C ASN A 64 -0.91 17.08 -4.71
N LYS A 65 -0.07 17.34 -3.70
CA LYS A 65 0.93 16.39 -3.21
C LYS A 65 0.49 15.78 -1.89
N LYS A 66 0.64 14.46 -1.79
CA LYS A 66 0.31 13.67 -0.60
C LYS A 66 1.58 13.15 0.06
N TYR A 67 1.68 13.35 1.37
CA TYR A 67 2.79 12.93 2.21
C TYR A 67 2.28 12.15 3.42
N VAL A 68 3.21 11.44 4.06
CA VAL A 68 3.02 10.82 5.37
C VAL A 68 4.10 11.36 6.30
N ILE A 69 3.66 11.95 7.41
CA ILE A 69 4.52 12.32 8.53
C ILE A 69 4.71 11.08 9.40
N GLU A 70 5.96 10.63 9.57
CA GLU A 70 6.28 9.36 10.23
C GLU A 70 7.57 9.43 11.05
N ALA A 71 7.74 8.47 11.98
CA ALA A 71 8.96 8.29 12.76
C ALA A 71 9.63 6.94 12.43
N ILE A 72 10.57 6.95 11.47
CA ILE A 72 11.34 5.74 11.06
C ILE A 72 12.77 5.70 11.60
N SER A 73 13.33 6.86 11.94
CA SER A 73 14.62 7.07 12.62
C SER A 73 14.68 8.50 13.15
N LYS A 74 14.25 9.44 12.29
CA LYS A 74 13.86 10.81 12.65
C LYS A 74 12.44 11.07 12.16
N VAL A 75 11.77 12.06 12.73
CA VAL A 75 10.51 12.56 12.18
C VAL A 75 10.77 13.01 10.75
N SER A 76 10.02 12.43 9.81
CA SER A 76 10.27 12.57 8.38
C SER A 76 8.96 12.79 7.64
N ARG A 77 9.03 13.60 6.58
CA ARG A 77 7.96 13.84 5.63
C ARG A 77 8.22 13.00 4.37
N THR A 78 7.49 11.91 4.22
CA THR A 78 7.71 10.94 3.12
C THR A 78 6.61 11.02 2.08
N PRO A 79 6.91 11.06 0.77
CA PRO A 79 5.87 10.97 -0.26
C PRO A 79 5.00 9.72 -0.09
N LEU A 80 3.67 9.87 -0.18
CA LEU A 80 2.72 8.78 0.08
C LEU A 80 3.01 7.52 -0.75
N SER A 81 3.31 7.68 -2.04
CA SER A 81 3.67 6.58 -2.93
C SER A 81 4.91 5.82 -2.48
N LYS A 82 5.93 6.54 -1.99
CA LYS A 82 7.15 5.95 -1.41
C LYS A 82 6.85 5.25 -0.09
N TRP A 83 5.93 5.81 0.71
CA TRP A 83 5.50 5.20 1.97
C TRP A 83 4.83 3.85 1.71
N ILE A 84 3.81 3.81 0.84
CA ILE A 84 3.05 2.61 0.45
C ILE A 84 3.99 1.54 -0.12
N LYS A 85 4.95 1.92 -0.98
CA LYS A 85 5.89 0.99 -1.60
C LYS A 85 6.78 0.25 -0.58
N ARG A 86 7.00 0.80 0.62
CA ARG A 86 7.78 0.14 1.69
C ARG A 86 6.96 -0.86 2.50
N GLY A 87 5.62 -0.77 2.46
CA GLY A 87 4.73 -1.71 3.11
C GLY A 87 4.80 -3.09 2.47
N ARG A 88 4.84 -4.15 3.27
CA ARG A 88 4.79 -5.53 2.80
C ARG A 88 3.43 -5.74 2.12
N LEU A 89 3.45 -6.23 0.88
CA LEU A 89 2.28 -6.46 0.00
C LEU A 89 1.63 -5.20 -0.59
N GLY A 90 2.19 -4.00 -0.41
CA GLY A 90 1.61 -2.76 -0.93
C GLY A 90 0.22 -2.43 -0.37
N ARG A 91 -0.20 -3.10 0.72
CA ARG A 91 -1.52 -2.93 1.32
C ARG A 91 -1.51 -1.79 2.33
N ARG A 92 -2.51 -0.92 2.22
CA ARG A 92 -2.82 0.19 3.11
C ARG A 92 -4.17 -0.08 3.74
N PHE A 93 -4.29 0.12 5.04
CA PHE A 93 -5.55 -0.01 5.76
C PHE A 93 -5.91 1.37 6.33
N GLU A 94 -7.14 1.78 6.06
CA GLU A 94 -7.73 3.06 6.44
C GLU A 94 -8.80 2.80 7.49
N TRP A 95 -8.97 3.73 8.43
CA TRP A 95 -10.04 3.75 9.43
C TRP A 95 -10.57 5.17 9.55
#